data_AF-A0A3D3BWF9-F1
#
_entry.id   AF-A0A3D3BWF9-F1
#
_cell.length_a   1.000
_cell.length_b   1.000
_cell.length_c   1.000
_cell.angle_alpha   90.00
_cell.angle_beta   90.00
_cell.angle_gamma   90.00
#
_symmetry.space_group_name_H-M   'P 1'
#
loop_
_entity.id
_entity.type
_entity.pdbx_description
1 polymer ?
#
loop_
_entity_poly.entity_id
_entity_poly.type
_entity_poly.pdbx_seq_one_letter_code
_entity_poly.pdbx_strand_id
1 'polypeptide(L)'
;NALHHPLRRELSEGYLLPSLQLLEEIQVTGDIFFPARWLGVSLGNYTSASAAAAVRDFLAQCSNYNHQLRMKILQAADTLFRAVDFRQTK
;
A
#
# COMPACT_ATOMS: atom_id res chain seq x y z
N ASN A 1 14.41 1.54 -0.46
CA ASN A 1 13.49 2.03 -1.52
C ASN A 1 13.94 1.63 -2.93
N ALA A 2 14.42 0.39 -3.17
CA ALA A 2 14.89 0.02 -4.51
C ALA A 2 13.74 -0.05 -5.54
N LEU A 3 12.56 -0.55 -5.12
CA LEU A 3 11.37 -0.64 -5.97
C LEU A 3 10.52 0.63 -5.94
N HIS A 4 10.18 1.17 -4.77
CA HIS A 4 9.25 2.30 -4.63
C HIS A 4 9.94 3.66 -4.47
N HIS A 5 10.94 3.94 -5.32
CA HIS A 5 11.68 5.19 -5.26
C HIS A 5 10.83 6.40 -5.72
N PRO A 6 10.85 7.56 -5.01
CA PRO A 6 10.06 8.74 -5.37
C PRO A 6 10.24 9.25 -6.81
N LEU A 7 11.46 9.12 -7.35
CA LEU A 7 11.80 9.54 -8.72
C LEU A 7 11.30 8.58 -9.81
N ARG A 8 10.83 7.38 -9.45
CA ARG A 8 10.39 6.35 -10.42
C ARG A 8 8.95 5.90 -10.17
N ARG A 9 8.17 6.69 -9.44
CA ARG A 9 6.84 6.32 -8.95
C ARG A 9 5.91 5.78 -10.03
N GLU A 10 5.87 6.41 -11.20
CA GLU A 10 5.02 5.98 -12.33
C GLU A 10 5.38 4.57 -12.79
N LEU A 11 6.67 4.30 -13.03
CA LEU A 11 7.15 2.96 -13.41
C LEU A 11 6.96 1.95 -12.27
N SER A 12 7.12 2.41 -11.04
CA SER A 12 7.07 1.57 -9.85
C SER A 12 5.65 1.26 -9.38
N GLU A 13 4.62 1.95 -9.89
CA GLU A 13 3.23 1.80 -9.44
C GLU A 13 2.70 0.37 -9.68
N GLY A 14 3.15 -0.28 -10.75
CA GLY A 14 2.82 -1.68 -11.04
C GLY A 14 3.26 -2.68 -9.96
N TYR A 15 4.19 -2.30 -9.08
CA TYR A 15 4.61 -3.15 -7.95
C TYR A 15 3.72 -3.03 -6.71
N LEU A 16 2.77 -2.09 -6.67
CA LEU A 16 1.89 -1.92 -5.51
C LEU A 16 1.08 -3.18 -5.20
N LEU A 17 0.45 -3.78 -6.20
CA LEU A 17 -0.35 -4.99 -6.02
C LEU A 17 0.51 -6.19 -5.56
N PRO A 18 1.63 -6.54 -6.25
CA PRO A 18 2.54 -7.58 -5.76
C PRO A 18 3.04 -7.33 -4.34
N SER A 19 3.34 -6.07 -3.98
CA SER A 19 3.78 -5.73 -2.62
C SER A 19 2.69 -5.95 -1.56
N LEU A 20 1.42 -5.70 -1.90
CA LEU A 20 0.30 -5.95 -1.00
C LEU A 20 0.02 -7.44 -0.84
N GLN A 21 0.13 -8.22 -1.92
CA GLN A 21 -0.05 -9.68 -1.89
C GLN A 21 0.99 -10.39 -1.01
N LEU A 22 2.23 -9.89 -1.00
CA LEU A 22 3.32 -10.48 -0.20
C LEU A 22 3.10 -10.39 1.33
N LEU A 23 2.20 -9.52 1.79
CA LEU A 23 1.96 -9.31 3.22
C LEU A 23 1.44 -10.55 3.94
N GLU A 24 0.66 -11.41 3.28
CA GLU A 24 0.20 -12.67 3.90
C GLU A 24 1.38 -13.62 4.12
N GLU A 25 2.28 -13.74 3.14
CA GLU A 25 3.48 -14.57 3.26
C GLU A 25 4.40 -14.05 4.37
N ILE A 26 4.59 -12.73 4.44
CA ILE A 26 5.37 -12.07 5.51
C ILE A 26 4.75 -12.32 6.89
N GLN A 27 3.42 -12.33 7.00
CA GLN A 27 2.75 -12.63 8.26
C GLN A 27 3.00 -14.07 8.70
N VAL A 28 2.94 -15.03 7.76
CA VAL A 28 3.14 -16.46 8.05
C VAL A 28 4.57 -16.74 8.51
N THR A 29 5.58 -16.06 7.95
CA THR A 29 6.98 -16.23 8.37
C THR A 29 7.30 -15.62 9.73
N GLY A 30 6.35 -14.92 10.36
CA GLY A 30 6.45 -14.47 11.75
C GLY A 30 7.37 -13.26 11.96
N ASP A 31 7.64 -12.47 10.92
CA ASP A 31 8.38 -11.22 11.07
C ASP A 31 7.48 -10.11 11.64
N ILE A 32 7.39 -10.09 12.97
CA ILE A 32 6.45 -9.27 13.77
C ILE A 32 6.59 -7.75 13.57
N PHE A 33 7.68 -7.24 12.97
CA PHE A 33 7.90 -5.81 12.75
C PHE A 33 7.92 -5.38 11.28
N PHE A 34 7.95 -6.33 10.35
CA PHE A 34 8.09 -6.04 8.92
C PHE A 34 6.88 -5.37 8.26
N PRO A 35 5.61 -5.71 8.58
CA PRO A 35 4.47 -5.22 7.80
C PRO A 35 4.39 -3.70 7.75
N ALA A 36 4.62 -3.01 8.87
CA ALA A 36 4.55 -1.55 8.92
C ALA A 36 5.67 -0.89 8.11
N ARG A 37 6.92 -1.40 8.22
CA ARG A 37 8.06 -0.86 7.49
C ARG A 37 7.93 -1.13 5.98
N TRP A 38 7.51 -2.33 5.61
CA TRP A 38 7.23 -2.73 4.24
C TRP A 38 6.18 -1.81 3.60
N LEU A 39 5.03 -1.68 4.25
CA LEU A 39 3.94 -0.82 3.80
C LEU A 39 4.34 0.65 3.72
N GLY A 40 5.10 1.16 4.69
CA GLY A 40 5.59 2.54 4.67
C GLY A 40 6.49 2.81 3.46
N VAL A 41 7.37 1.88 3.11
CA VAL A 41 8.22 1.99 1.92
C VAL A 41 7.42 1.82 0.62
N SER A 42 6.45 0.91 0.60
CA SER A 42 5.66 0.60 -0.58
C SER A 42 4.61 1.65 -0.92
N LEU A 43 4.00 2.29 0.07
CA LEU A 43 2.90 3.23 -0.15
C LEU A 43 3.29 4.70 0.07
N GLY A 44 4.27 4.96 0.94
CA GLY A 44 4.53 6.30 1.48
C GLY A 44 4.94 7.38 0.47
N ASN A 45 5.35 6.99 -0.73
CA ASN A 45 5.76 7.93 -1.78
C ASN A 45 4.64 8.23 -2.80
N TYR A 46 3.53 7.49 -2.79
CA TYR A 46 2.49 7.61 -3.81
C TYR A 46 1.44 8.66 -3.45
N THR A 47 0.92 9.32 -4.48
CA THR A 47 -0.13 10.36 -4.35
C THR A 47 -1.08 10.38 -5.55
N SER A 48 -1.02 9.35 -6.41
CA SER A 48 -1.83 9.23 -7.62
C SER A 48 -3.17 8.58 -7.31
N ALA A 49 -4.21 8.96 -8.06
CA ALA A 49 -5.53 8.35 -7.95
C ALA A 49 -5.50 6.85 -8.29
N SER A 50 -4.66 6.47 -9.27
CA SER A 50 -4.43 5.08 -9.67
C SER A 50 -3.80 4.25 -8.54
N ALA A 51 -2.78 4.77 -7.83
CA ALA A 51 -2.22 4.07 -6.67
C ALA A 51 -3.26 3.88 -5.55
N ALA A 52 -4.09 4.91 -5.29
CA ALA A 52 -5.16 4.79 -4.30
C ALA A 52 -6.24 3.79 -4.73
N ALA A 53 -6.57 3.72 -6.02
CA ALA A 53 -7.46 2.70 -6.57
C ALA A 53 -6.88 1.29 -6.37
N ALA A 54 -5.61 1.07 -6.70
CA ALA A 54 -4.95 -0.23 -6.52
C ALA A 54 -5.04 -0.75 -5.07
N VAL A 55 -4.83 0.13 -4.08
CA VAL A 55 -4.97 -0.25 -2.66
C VAL A 55 -6.43 -0.57 -2.31
N ARG A 56 -7.39 0.25 -2.77
CA ARG A 56 -8.82 0.03 -2.50
C ARG A 56 -9.32 -1.26 -3.14
N ASP A 57 -8.93 -1.52 -4.38
CA ASP A 57 -9.32 -2.71 -5.14
C ASP A 57 -8.77 -3.97 -4.47
N PHE A 58 -7.50 -3.95 -4.04
CA PHE A 58 -6.92 -5.04 -3.25
C PHE A 58 -7.73 -5.31 -1.98
N LEU A 59 -8.03 -4.27 -1.20
CA LEU A 59 -8.80 -4.40 0.04
C LEU A 59 -10.25 -4.85 -0.18
N ALA A 60 -10.82 -4.60 -1.36
CA ALA A 60 -12.17 -5.05 -1.72
C ALA A 60 -12.18 -6.52 -2.18
N GLN A 61 -11.17 -6.95 -2.93
CA GLN A 61 -11.02 -8.32 -3.43
C GLN A 61 -10.69 -9.29 -2.29
N CYS A 62 -9.95 -8.84 -1.28
CA CYS A 62 -9.57 -9.66 -0.12
C CYS A 62 -10.58 -9.50 1.04
N SER A 63 -11.82 -9.97 0.86
CA SER A 63 -12.87 -9.82 1.88
C SER A 63 -12.65 -10.64 3.16
N ASN A 64 -11.95 -11.78 3.06
CA ASN A 64 -11.59 -12.65 4.19
C ASN A 64 -10.14 -12.42 4.69
N TYR A 65 -9.56 -11.25 4.39
CA TYR A 65 -8.18 -10.93 4.77
C TYR A 65 -8.02 -10.80 6.28
N ASN A 66 -6.80 -11.06 6.77
CA ASN A 66 -6.49 -10.84 8.18
C ASN A 66 -6.81 -9.39 8.59
N HIS A 67 -7.70 -9.23 9.58
CA HIS A 67 -8.15 -7.92 10.03
C HIS A 67 -7.00 -7.01 10.49
N GLN A 68 -5.98 -7.56 11.14
CA GLN A 68 -4.83 -6.77 11.60
C GLN A 68 -4.00 -6.27 10.42
N LEU A 69 -3.75 -7.12 9.41
CA LEU A 69 -3.05 -6.69 8.20
C LEU A 69 -3.86 -5.65 7.42
N ARG A 70 -5.17 -5.83 7.31
CA ARG A 70 -6.07 -4.82 6.71
C ARG A 70 -5.90 -3.46 7.38
N MET A 71 -5.92 -3.41 8.71
CA MET A 71 -5.74 -2.17 9.46
C MET A 71 -4.34 -1.57 9.23
N LYS A 72 -3.29 -2.39 9.10
CA LYS A 72 -1.94 -1.91 8.78
C LYS A 72 -1.87 -1.29 7.38
N ILE A 73 -2.50 -1.91 6.38
CA ILE A 73 -2.59 -1.36 5.02
C ILE A 73 -3.30 -0.01 5.05
N LEU A 74 -4.47 0.06 5.70
CA LEU A 74 -5.25 1.30 5.82
C LEU A 74 -4.45 2.41 6.52
N GLN A 75 -3.76 2.07 7.62
CA GLN A 75 -2.91 3.03 8.34
C GLN A 75 -1.78 3.58 7.44
N ALA A 76 -1.12 2.72 6.67
CA ALA A 76 -0.03 3.15 5.79
C ALA A 76 -0.53 3.91 4.54
N ALA A 77 -1.74 3.62 4.07
CA ALA A 77 -2.37 4.27 2.93
C ALA A 77 -3.05 5.61 3.27
N ASP A 78 -3.20 5.97 4.55
CA ASP A 78 -3.91 7.19 4.97
C ASP A 78 -3.38 8.45 4.26
N THR A 79 -2.06 8.68 4.29
CA THR A 79 -1.43 9.83 3.63
C THR A 79 -1.66 9.83 2.11
N LEU A 80 -1.63 8.65 1.47
CA LEU A 80 -1.93 8.49 0.05
C LEU A 80 -3.37 8.89 -0.25
N PHE A 81 -4.34 8.39 0.52
CA PHE A 81 -5.76 8.69 0.33
C PHE A 81 -6.04 10.18 0.52
N ARG A 82 -5.57 10.77 1.63
CA ARG A 82 -5.73 12.20 1.89
C ARG A 82 -5.12 13.05 0.78
N ALA A 83 -3.94 12.69 0.28
CA ALA A 83 -3.29 13.41 -0.81
C ALA A 83 -4.11 13.37 -2.12
N VAL A 84 -4.78 12.25 -2.41
CA VAL A 84 -5.67 12.13 -3.58
C VAL A 84 -6.94 12.95 -3.38
N ASP A 85 -7.58 12.88 -2.21
CA ASP A 85 -8.80 13.63 -1.91
C ASP A 85 -8.55 15.16 -2.03
N PHE A 86 -7.42 15.64 -1.50
CA PHE A 86 -7.01 17.05 -1.64
C PHE A 86 -6.83 17.49 -3.10
N ARG A 87 -6.41 16.59 -4.00
CA ARG A 87 -6.25 16.90 -5.43
C ARG A 87 -7.56 16.87 -6.19
N GLN A 88 -8.54 16.07 -5.75
CA GLN A 88 -9.86 15.99 -6.37
C GLN A 88 -10.79 17.15 -5.97
N THR A 89 -10.49 17.81 -4.85
CA THR A 89 -11.28 18.94 -4.32
C THR A 89 -10.83 20.30 -4.90
N LYS A 90 -9.81 20.31 -5.77
CA LYS A 90 -9.35 21.50 -6.51
C LYS A 90 -9.77 21.41 -7.97
#